data_AF-A0A7H1MBA2-F1
#
_entry.id   AF-A0A7H1MBA2-F1
#
_cell.length_a   1.000
_cell.length_b   1.000
_cell.length_c   1.000
_cell.angle_alpha   90.00
_cell.angle_beta   90.00
_cell.angle_gamma   90.00
#
_symmetry.space_group_name_H-M   'P 1'
#
loop_
_entity.id
_entity.type
_entity.pdbx_description
1 polymer ?
#
loop_
_entity_poly.entity_id
_entity_poly.type
_entity_poly.pdbx_seq_one_letter_code
_entity_poly.pdbx_strand_id
1 'polypeptide(L)'
;MLSKDGTVGIAYRVPQNMNVITSGAIVYLNIKPQYRETLLPDCLALVLNSPAVRLQVERDEGGLIIRHWKPSEIKEVLISILPLSMQKHISNKAQHSFMLKKKSENLLEEAQKRVKQEIENQEMEI
;
A
#
# COMPACT_ATOMS: atom_id res chain seq x y z
N MET A 1 -5.04 3.56 2.62
CA MET A 1 -4.27 4.11 3.75
C MET A 1 -3.16 4.98 3.18
N LEU A 2 -2.76 6.02 3.90
CA LEU A 2 -1.67 6.92 3.53
C LEU A 2 -0.87 7.26 4.79
N SER A 3 0.46 7.21 4.74
CA SER A 3 1.30 7.65 5.85
C SER A 3 1.42 9.18 5.88
N LYS A 4 1.21 9.77 7.06
CA LYS A 4 1.30 11.21 7.29
C LYS A 4 2.42 11.64 8.23
N ASP A 5 2.95 10.73 9.06
CA ASP A 5 4.08 11.02 9.96
C ASP A 5 5.22 10.01 9.74
N GLY A 6 6.46 10.43 9.96
CA GLY A 6 7.65 9.59 9.80
C GLY A 6 8.05 9.46 8.33
N THR A 7 7.79 8.31 7.70
CA THR A 7 7.95 8.16 6.25
C THR A 7 6.65 8.55 5.56
N VAL A 8 6.53 9.83 5.23
CA VAL A 8 5.31 10.47 4.71
C VAL A 8 5.06 10.13 3.24
N GLY A 9 3.79 10.09 2.84
CA GLY A 9 3.39 10.05 1.43
C GLY A 9 3.32 8.65 0.82
N ILE A 10 3.43 7.59 1.62
CA ILE A 10 3.30 6.21 1.14
C ILE A 10 1.82 5.81 1.18
N ALA A 11 1.26 5.55 0.01
CA ALA A 11 -0.12 5.08 -0.13
C ALA A 11 -0.18 3.55 -0.26
N TYR A 12 -1.15 2.94 0.42
CA TYR A 12 -1.40 1.50 0.33
C TYR A 12 -2.90 1.23 0.18
N ARG A 13 -3.26 0.42 -0.82
CA ARG A 13 -4.60 -0.13 -0.98
C ARG A 13 -4.73 -1.36 -0.11
N VAL A 14 -5.62 -1.29 0.87
CA VAL A 14 -5.93 -2.42 1.74
C VAL A 14 -6.77 -3.44 0.95
N PRO A 15 -6.33 -4.70 0.82
CA PRO A 15 -6.97 -5.66 -0.08
C PRO A 15 -8.35 -6.12 0.39
N GLN A 16 -8.56 -6.16 1.70
CA GLN A 16 -9.79 -6.61 2.35
C GLN A 16 -10.04 -5.80 3.61
N ASN A 17 -11.30 -5.74 4.05
CA ASN A 17 -11.61 -5.14 5.35
C ASN A 17 -10.97 -5.97 6.47
N MET A 18 -10.38 -5.30 7.45
CA MET A 18 -9.70 -5.92 8.58
C MET A 18 -10.07 -5.17 9.85
N ASN A 19 -10.28 -5.91 10.94
CA ASN A 19 -10.49 -5.32 12.26
C ASN A 19 -9.13 -5.21 12.97
N VAL A 20 -8.43 -4.09 12.74
CA VAL A 20 -7.07 -3.85 13.24
C VAL A 20 -6.93 -2.45 13.82
N ILE A 21 -6.07 -2.31 14.82
CA ILE A 21 -5.65 -1.00 15.36
C ILE A 21 -4.49 -0.48 14.49
N THR A 22 -4.59 0.76 14.03
CA THR A 22 -3.52 1.42 13.27
C THR A 22 -2.92 2.59 14.03
N SER A 23 -1.66 2.91 13.75
CA SER A 23 -1.01 4.12 14.25
C SER A 23 -1.76 5.40 13.83
N GLY A 24 -1.76 6.41 14.71
CA GLY A 24 -2.22 7.76 14.40
C GLY A 24 -1.40 8.49 13.32
N ALA A 25 -0.27 7.90 12.91
CA ALA A 25 0.53 8.34 11.77
C ALA A 25 -0.05 7.94 10.40
N ILE A 26 -1.15 7.19 10.37
CA ILE A 26 -1.81 6.73 9.15
C ILE A 26 -3.17 7.42 9.02
N VAL A 27 -3.47 7.89 7.81
CA VAL A 27 -4.81 8.39 7.46
C VAL A 27 -5.55 7.41 6.54
N TYR A 28 -6.86 7.38 6.72
CA TYR A 28 -7.78 6.58 5.92
C TYR A 28 -8.34 7.42 4.78
N LEU A 29 -8.10 6.96 3.56
CA LEU A 29 -8.64 7.59 2.35
C LEU A 29 -9.81 6.73 1.87
N ASN A 30 -10.98 7.36 1.78
CA ASN A 30 -12.19 6.74 1.26
C ASN A 30 -12.63 7.47 0.00
N ILE A 31 -12.90 6.71 -1.07
CA ILE A 31 -13.44 7.26 -2.31
C ILE A 31 -14.90 7.62 -2.06
N LYS A 32 -15.24 8.91 -2.22
CA LYS A 32 -16.61 9.39 -2.04
C LYS A 32 -17.54 8.71 -3.06
N PRO A 33 -18.81 8.44 -2.72
CA PRO A 33 -19.74 7.69 -3.57
C PRO A 33 -19.79 8.18 -5.03
N GLN A 34 -19.78 9.50 -5.25
CA GLN A 34 -19.85 10.09 -6.59
C GLN A 34 -18.65 9.77 -7.51
N TYR A 35 -17.51 9.33 -6.96
CA TYR A 35 -16.29 9.04 -7.72
C TYR A 35 -16.03 7.53 -7.90
N ARG A 36 -16.90 6.66 -7.36
CA ARG A 36 -16.67 5.21 -7.38
C ARG A 36 -16.68 4.60 -8.78
N GLU A 37 -17.45 5.20 -9.69
CA GLU A 37 -17.52 4.76 -11.09
C GLU A 37 -16.35 5.30 -11.95
N THR A 38 -15.66 6.34 -11.47
CA THR A 38 -14.63 7.06 -12.24
C THR A 38 -13.22 6.83 -11.71
N LEU A 39 -13.06 6.30 -10.49
CA LEU A 39 -11.76 6.15 -9.83
C LEU A 39 -11.65 4.79 -9.13
N LEU A 40 -10.66 4.01 -9.54
CA LEU A 40 -10.33 2.73 -8.92
C LEU A 40 -9.32 2.92 -7.78
N PRO A 41 -9.50 2.21 -6.65
CA PRO A 41 -8.63 2.36 -5.47
C PRO A 41 -7.19 1.91 -5.71
N ASP A 42 -6.97 0.87 -6.52
CA ASP A 42 -5.60 0.42 -6.86
C ASP A 42 -4.86 1.50 -7.67
N CYS A 43 -5.56 2.14 -8.63
CA CYS A 43 -4.99 3.22 -9.42
C CYS A 43 -4.70 4.46 -8.55
N LEU A 44 -5.62 4.82 -7.64
CA LEU A 44 -5.41 5.91 -6.70
C LEU A 44 -4.15 5.69 -5.86
N ALA A 45 -3.95 4.48 -5.32
CA ALA A 45 -2.76 4.17 -4.53
C ALA A 45 -1.47 4.35 -5.35
N LEU A 46 -1.47 3.96 -6.64
CA LEU A 46 -0.31 4.16 -7.52
C LEU A 46 -0.06 5.63 -7.85
N VAL A 47 -1.12 6.40 -8.14
CA VAL A 47 -1.02 7.84 -8.41
C VAL A 47 -0.46 8.57 -7.20
N LEU A 48 -0.91 8.24 -5.99
CA LEU A 48 -0.40 8.85 -4.75
C LEU A 48 1.07 8.51 -4.48
N ASN A 49 1.55 7.35 -4.94
CA ASN A 49 2.97 6.97 -4.84
C ASN A 49 3.82 7.49 -6.01
N SER A 50 3.22 8.20 -6.98
CA SER A 50 3.93 8.67 -8.16
C SER A 50 4.93 9.78 -7.81
N PRO A 51 5.95 10.01 -8.66
CA PRO A 51 6.88 11.13 -8.48
C PRO A 51 6.17 12.49 -8.39
N ALA A 52 5.08 12.68 -9.15
CA ALA A 52 4.35 13.95 -9.16
C ALA A 52 3.67 14.27 -7.82
N VAL A 53 3.13 13.25 -7.13
CA VAL A 53 2.57 13.43 -5.79
C VAL A 53 3.70 13.51 -4.75
N ARG A 54 4.76 12.72 -4.90
CA ARG A 54 5.93 12.78 -4.01
C ARG A 54 6.55 14.17 -3.94
N LEU A 55 6.70 14.84 -5.08
CA LEU A 55 7.21 16.23 -5.12
C LEU A 55 6.28 17.22 -4.39
N GLN A 56 4.96 16.98 -4.41
CA GLN A 56 4.01 17.78 -3.62
C GLN A 56 4.15 17.49 -2.12
N VAL A 57 4.32 16.21 -1.74
CA VAL A 57 4.58 15.80 -0.36
C VAL A 57 5.83 16.48 0.18
N GLU A 58 6.96 16.38 -0.54
CA GLU A 58 8.24 16.95 -0.12
C GLU A 58 8.20 18.49 0.02
N ARG A 59 7.35 19.16 -0.78
CA ARG A 59 7.11 20.60 -0.69
C ARG A 59 6.25 20.97 0.52
N ASP A 60 5.22 20.18 0.79
CA ASP A 60 4.16 20.52 1.76
C ASP A 60 4.44 19.94 3.16
N GLU A 61 5.27 18.90 3.28
CA GLU A 61 5.59 18.29 4.56
C GLU A 61 6.42 19.23 5.46
N GLY A 62 6.02 19.31 6.72
CA GLY A 62 6.74 20.04 7.75
C GLY A 62 7.58 19.13 8.63
N GLY A 63 8.40 19.73 9.50
CA GLY A 63 9.18 19.02 10.51
C GLY A 63 10.61 18.72 10.08
N LEU A 64 11.54 18.81 11.04
CA LEU A 64 12.97 18.61 10.81
C LEU A 64 13.40 17.17 11.10
N ILE A 65 13.01 16.63 12.26
CA ILE A 65 13.40 15.28 12.71
C ILE A 65 12.28 14.28 12.37
N ILE A 66 11.04 14.63 12.69
CA ILE A 66 9.85 13.85 12.32
C ILE A 66 9.10 14.63 11.27
N ARG A 67 9.09 14.11 10.04
CA ARG A 67 8.28 14.66 8.96
C ARG A 67 6.81 14.47 9.26
N HIS A 68 6.01 15.48 8.96
CA HIS A 68 4.59 15.52 9.23
C HIS A 68 3.85 16.20 8.07
N TRP A 69 2.78 15.56 7.61
CA TRP A 69 1.90 16.07 6.57
C TRP A 69 0.50 16.26 7.10
N LYS A 70 0.04 17.51 7.16
CA LYS A 70 -1.24 17.81 7.81
C LYS A 70 -2.38 17.31 6.95
N PRO A 71 -3.47 16.80 7.56
CA PRO A 71 -4.68 16.45 6.82
C PRO A 71 -5.28 17.58 5.98
N SER A 72 -5.03 18.85 6.33
CA SER A 72 -5.41 20.00 5.51
C SER A 72 -4.58 20.07 4.22
N GLU A 73 -3.28 19.84 4.29
CA GLU A 73 -2.36 19.85 3.14
C GLU A 73 -2.62 18.64 2.23
N ILE A 74 -2.88 17.45 2.81
CA ILE A 74 -3.25 16.24 2.07
C ILE A 74 -4.48 16.45 1.18
N LYS A 75 -5.44 17.29 1.61
CA LYS A 75 -6.67 17.57 0.85
C LYS A 75 -6.43 18.43 -0.40
N GLU A 76 -5.37 19.23 -0.40
CA GLU A 76 -5.03 20.13 -1.49
C GLU A 76 -4.14 19.48 -2.57
N VAL A 77 -3.77 18.21 -2.37
CA VAL A 77 -2.94 17.46 -3.31
C VAL A 77 -3.65 17.31 -4.65
N LEU A 78 -2.97 17.74 -5.70
CA LEU A 78 -3.42 17.55 -7.05
C LEU A 78 -3.05 16.14 -7.52
N ILE A 79 -4.08 15.38 -7.87
CA ILE A 79 -3.95 14.04 -8.45
C ILE A 79 -4.52 14.02 -9.87
N SER A 80 -3.86 13.28 -10.75
CA SER A 80 -4.35 13.06 -12.11
C SER A 80 -5.33 11.88 -12.13
N ILE A 81 -6.52 12.09 -12.69
CA ILE A 81 -7.50 11.01 -12.91
C ILE A 81 -7.32 10.48 -14.33
N LEU A 82 -6.92 9.22 -14.44
CA LEU A 82 -6.72 8.55 -15.73
C LEU A 82 -8.05 8.07 -16.32
N PRO A 83 -8.16 7.89 -17.65
CA PRO A 83 -9.27 7.17 -18.27
C PRO A 83 -9.51 5.79 -17.64
N LEU A 84 -10.78 5.42 -17.46
CA LEU A 84 -11.17 4.20 -16.73
C LEU A 84 -10.60 2.91 -17.36
N SER A 85 -10.47 2.86 -18.69
CA SER A 85 -9.86 1.72 -19.40
C SER A 85 -8.40 1.50 -18.97
N MET A 86 -7.62 2.57 -18.87
CA MET A 86 -6.24 2.50 -18.38
C MET A 86 -6.19 2.16 -16.90
N GLN A 87 -7.08 2.74 -16.08
CA GLN A 87 -7.17 2.39 -14.67
C GLN A 87 -7.40 0.89 -14.47
N LYS A 88 -8.36 0.30 -15.21
CA LYS A 88 -8.65 -1.14 -15.16
C LYS A 88 -7.44 -2.00 -15.53
N HIS A 89 -6.72 -1.62 -16.58
CA HIS A 89 -5.51 -2.33 -17.01
C HIS A 89 -4.42 -2.31 -15.92
N ILE A 90 -4.18 -1.14 -15.33
CA ILE A 90 -3.21 -0.95 -14.25
C ILE A 90 -3.64 -1.74 -13.01
N SER A 91 -4.92 -1.64 -12.61
CA SER A 91 -5.49 -2.38 -11.49
C SER A 91 -5.29 -3.88 -11.64
N ASN A 92 -5.59 -4.44 -12.82
CA ASN A 92 -5.41 -5.87 -13.10
C ASN A 92 -3.95 -6.29 -12.92
N LYS A 93 -3.00 -5.52 -13.45
CA LYS A 93 -1.57 -5.80 -13.29
C LYS A 93 -1.12 -5.72 -11.83
N ALA A 94 -1.55 -4.69 -11.12
CA ALA A 94 -1.22 -4.51 -9.70
C ALA A 94 -1.73 -5.69 -8.86
N GLN A 95 -3.02 -6.02 -9.00
CA GLN A 95 -3.65 -7.13 -8.30
C GLN A 95 -2.98 -8.47 -8.62
N HIS A 96 -2.66 -8.73 -9.89
CA HIS A 96 -1.94 -9.93 -10.31
C HIS A 96 -0.53 -9.99 -9.67
N SER A 97 0.19 -8.87 -9.64
CA SER A 97 1.50 -8.80 -8.98
C SER A 97 1.41 -9.14 -7.48
N PHE A 98 0.41 -8.60 -6.76
CA PHE A 98 0.21 -8.92 -5.34
C PHE A 98 -0.18 -10.38 -5.12
N MET A 99 -0.98 -10.96 -6.01
CA MET A 99 -1.33 -12.38 -5.97
C MET A 99 -0.10 -13.28 -6.15
N LEU A 100 0.73 -12.98 -7.16
CA LEU A 100 1.97 -13.72 -7.41
C LEU A 100 2.95 -13.59 -6.25
N LYS A 101 3.09 -12.39 -5.68
CA LYS A 101 3.92 -12.16 -4.49
C LYS A 101 3.45 -13.03 -3.32
N LYS A 102 2.16 -13.02 -3.01
CA LYS A 102 1.59 -13.85 -1.93
C LYS A 102 1.83 -15.35 -2.17
N LYS A 103 1.67 -15.80 -3.42
CA LYS A 103 1.97 -17.20 -3.79
C LYS A 103 3.44 -17.54 -3.56
N SER A 104 4.35 -16.64 -3.93
CA SER A 104 5.79 -16.81 -3.71
C SER A 104 6.14 -16.88 -2.22
N GLU A 105 5.55 -16.00 -1.40
CA GLU A 105 5.77 -15.98 0.05
C GLU A 105 5.29 -17.29 0.70
N ASN A 106 4.10 -17.77 0.34
CA ASN A 106 3.58 -19.04 0.84
C ASN A 106 4.46 -20.23 0.47
N LEU A 107 4.95 -20.29 -0.77
CA LEU A 107 5.85 -21.37 -1.22
C LEU A 107 7.18 -21.34 -0.46
N LEU A 108 7.71 -20.15 -0.19
CA LEU A 108 8.93 -19.98 0.60
C LEU A 108 8.73 -20.46 2.05
N GLU A 109 7.62 -20.08 2.68
CA GLU A 109 7.28 -20.51 4.03
C GLU A 109 7.12 -22.03 4.12
N GLU A 110 6.46 -22.64 3.14
CA GLU A 110 6.32 -24.10 3.05
C GLU A 110 7.67 -24.79 2.90
N ALA A 111 8.54 -24.29 2.03
CA ALA A 111 9.89 -24.84 1.86
C ALA A 111 10.72 -24.73 3.14
N GLN A 112 10.68 -23.58 3.82
CA GLN A 112 11.34 -23.37 5.10
C GLN A 112 10.82 -24.34 6.18
N LYS A 113 9.50 -24.55 6.24
CA LYS A 113 8.89 -25.47 7.19
C LYS A 113 9.33 -26.91 6.95
N ARG A 114 9.36 -27.37 5.69
CA ARG A 114 9.82 -28.71 5.33
C ARG A 114 11.28 -28.95 5.74
N VAL A 115 12.15 -27.97 5.49
CA VAL A 115 13.56 -28.06 5.91
C VAL A 115 13.69 -28.17 7.42
N LYS A 116 12.95 -27.36 8.19
CA LYS A 116 12.98 -27.43 9.67
C LYS A 116 12.52 -28.80 10.19
N GLN A 117 11.43 -29.33 9.65
CA GLN A 117 10.89 -30.63 10.05
C GLN A 117 11.88 -31.77 9.77
N GLU A 118 12.58 -31.72 8.64
CA GLU A 118 13.59 -32.72 8.31
C GLU A 118 14.77 -32.68 9.29
N ILE A 119 15.24 -31.48 9.65
CA ILE A 119 16.32 -31.31 10.65
C ILE A 119 15.87 -31.84 12.02
N GLU A 120 14.68 -31.47 12.48
CA GLU A 120 14.13 -31.92 13.78
C GLU A 120 13.98 -33.45 13.84
N ASN A 121 13.54 -34.08 12.74
CA ASN A 121 13.42 -35.53 12.68
C ASN A 121 14.78 -36.23 12.72
N GLN A 122 15.80 -35.69 12.04
CA GLN A 122 17.16 -36.24 12.08
C GLN A 122 17.80 -36.14 13.47
N GLU A 123 17.52 -35.09 14.23
CA GLU A 123 18.01 -34.93 15.61
C GLU A 123 17.33 -35.89 16.62
N MET A 124 16.11 -36.35 16.34
CA MET A 124 15.38 -37.32 17.18
C MET A 124 15.72 -38.79 16.92
N GLU A 125 16.40 -39.08 15.80
CA GLU A 125 16.84 -40.44 15.44
C GLU A 125 18.26 -40.77 15.94
N ILE A 126 18.91 -39.85 16.67
CA ILE A 126 20.25 -40.00 17.30
C ILE A 126 20.09 -40.20 18.82
#